data_AF-A0A7K2QCI3-F1
#
_entry.id   AF-A0A7K2QCI3-F1
#
_cell.length_a   1.000
_cell.length_b   1.000
_cell.length_c   1.000
_cell.angle_alpha   90.00
_cell.angle_beta   90.00
_cell.angle_gamma   90.00
#
_symmetry.space_group_name_H-M   'P 1'
#
loop_
_entity.id
_entity.type
_entity.pdbx_description
1 polymer ?
#
loop_
_entity_poly.entity_id
_entity_poly.type
_entity_poly.pdbx_seq_one_letter_code
_entity_poly.pdbx_strand_id
1 'polypeptide(L)'
;PALGAFAATLGGRPTAFIEDVAVPRSELAKFMGTIEEIAVRNRLRVFTLGHAGDGNLHPTVVFDESDADEFRRAQTAYDDIMAAGLALGGTSTGEHGIGTLKREWLTRELDPVSLELQRGLKRLFDPKNLLNPGKVVEA
;
A
#
# COMPACT_ATOMS: atom_id res chain seq x y z
N PRO A 1 5.35 -16.85 14.91
CA PRO A 1 5.93 -15.52 14.54
C PRO A 1 5.25 -14.39 15.34
N ALA A 2 5.96 -13.29 15.60
CA ALA A 2 5.50 -12.21 16.49
C ALA A 2 4.15 -11.58 16.07
N LEU A 3 3.93 -11.41 14.76
CA LEU A 3 2.66 -10.86 14.23
C LEU A 3 1.45 -11.76 14.55
N GLY A 4 1.58 -13.07 14.34
CA GLY A 4 0.51 -14.02 14.65
C GLY A 4 0.22 -14.13 16.15
N ALA A 5 1.25 -14.01 16.99
CA ALA A 5 1.07 -13.96 18.45
C ALA A 5 0.35 -12.68 18.88
N PHE A 6 0.69 -11.52 18.29
CA PHE A 6 0.00 -10.27 18.56
C PHE A 6 -1.45 -10.29 18.06
N ALA A 7 -1.70 -10.76 16.85
CA ALA A 7 -3.06 -10.89 16.30
C ALA A 7 -3.98 -11.72 17.22
N ALA A 8 -3.47 -12.79 17.82
CA ALA A 8 -4.20 -13.61 18.78
C ALA A 8 -4.57 -12.86 20.08
N THR A 9 -3.90 -11.76 20.41
CA THR A 9 -4.20 -10.93 21.59
C THR A 9 -5.26 -9.87 21.35
N LEU A 10 -5.58 -9.52 20.10
CA LEU A 10 -6.47 -8.41 19.78
C LEU A 10 -7.96 -8.71 20.06
N GLY A 11 -8.34 -9.97 20.25
CA GLY A 11 -9.76 -10.35 20.23
C GLY A 11 -10.39 -10.07 18.85
N GLY A 12 -11.69 -10.33 18.68
CA GLY A 12 -12.40 -9.98 17.45
C GLY A 12 -11.93 -10.73 16.20
N ARG A 13 -11.98 -10.06 15.04
CA ARG A 13 -11.54 -10.58 13.73
C ARG A 13 -10.29 -9.82 13.27
N PRO A 14 -9.09 -10.22 13.74
CA PRO A 14 -7.85 -9.52 13.40
C PRO A 14 -7.56 -9.67 11.91
N THR A 15 -7.48 -8.53 11.23
CA THR A 15 -7.17 -8.37 9.82
C THR A 15 -5.97 -7.42 9.68
N ALA A 16 -5.28 -7.48 8.54
CA ALA A 16 -4.18 -6.56 8.26
C ALA A 16 -4.20 -6.06 6.82
N PHE A 17 -3.88 -4.78 6.65
CA PHE A 17 -3.37 -4.27 5.38
C PHE A 17 -1.87 -4.48 5.36
N ILE A 18 -1.40 -5.29 4.42
CA ILE A 18 0.02 -5.57 4.24
C ILE A 18 0.48 -4.73 3.07
N GLU A 19 1.20 -3.66 3.39
CA GLU A 19 1.74 -2.76 2.38
C GLU A 19 3.13 -3.15 1.92
N ASP A 20 3.53 -2.49 0.84
CA ASP A 20 4.74 -2.74 0.07
C ASP A 20 5.02 -1.42 -0.64
N VAL A 21 5.89 -0.61 -0.05
CA VAL A 21 6.18 0.75 -0.49
C VAL A 21 7.69 0.91 -0.47
N ALA A 22 8.26 1.26 -1.62
CA ALA A 22 9.69 1.52 -1.73
C ALA A 22 9.96 3.01 -1.83
N VAL A 23 10.97 3.49 -1.11
CA VAL A 23 11.44 4.88 -1.13
C VAL A 23 12.93 4.91 -1.46
N PRO A 24 13.49 6.04 -1.91
CA PRO A 24 14.94 6.18 -2.00
C PRO A 24 15.60 5.79 -0.68
N ARG A 25 16.70 5.03 -0.73
CA ARG A 25 17.34 4.49 0.49
C ARG A 25 17.73 5.56 1.51
N SER A 26 18.04 6.77 1.05
CA SER A 26 18.32 7.93 1.91
C SER A 26 17.11 8.38 2.73
N GLU A 27 15.90 8.08 2.28
CA GLU A 27 14.64 8.47 2.92
C GLU A 27 14.06 7.38 3.82
N LEU A 28 14.65 6.18 3.90
CA LEU A 28 14.14 5.05 4.68
C LEU A 28 13.86 5.41 6.15
N ALA A 29 14.81 6.08 6.80
CA ALA A 29 14.67 6.48 8.21
C ALA A 29 13.52 7.47 8.41
N LYS A 30 13.38 8.42 7.48
CA LYS A 30 12.30 9.41 7.49
C LYS A 30 10.95 8.73 7.26
N PHE A 31 10.86 7.83 6.27
CA PHE A 31 9.63 7.11 5.98
C PHE A 31 9.20 6.23 7.15
N MET A 32 10.13 5.53 7.80
CA MET A 32 9.84 4.76 9.02
C MET A 32 9.27 5.65 10.13
N GLY A 33 9.88 6.82 10.38
CA GLY A 33 9.36 7.79 11.35
C GLY A 33 7.94 8.25 11.01
N THR A 34 7.66 8.56 9.74
CA THR A 34 6.32 8.92 9.29
C THR A 34 5.31 7.79 9.52
N ILE A 35 5.68 6.53 9.27
CA ILE A 35 4.82 5.36 9.52
C ILE A 35 4.49 5.26 11.02
N GLU A 36 5.47 5.48 11.90
CA GLU A 36 5.26 5.48 13.36
C GLU A 36 4.31 6.60 13.80
N GLU A 37 4.46 7.82 13.25
CA GLU A 37 3.55 8.94 13.51
C GLU A 37 2.12 8.64 13.06
N ILE A 38 1.94 8.06 11.87
CA ILE A 38 0.64 7.64 11.33
C ILE A 38 0.00 6.58 12.23
N ALA A 39 0.78 5.61 12.71
CA ALA A 39 0.31 4.57 13.62
C ALA A 39 -0.23 5.16 14.93
N VAL A 40 0.53 6.08 15.54
CA VAL A 40 0.14 6.76 16.79
C VAL A 40 -1.11 7.60 16.59
N ARG A 41 -1.14 8.45 15.56
CA ARG A 41 -2.28 9.33 15.25
C ARG A 41 -3.58 8.55 15.05
N ASN A 42 -3.50 7.40 14.38
CA ASN A 42 -4.67 6.58 14.08
C ASN A 42 -5.00 5.58 15.20
N ARG A 43 -4.23 5.53 16.29
CA ARG A 43 -4.40 4.56 17.39
C ARG A 43 -4.41 3.11 16.86
N LEU A 44 -3.43 2.79 16.03
CA LEU A 44 -3.27 1.49 15.38
C LEU A 44 -1.89 0.91 15.68
N ARG A 45 -1.77 -0.40 15.53
CA ARG A 45 -0.47 -1.05 15.49
C ARG A 45 -0.04 -1.24 14.04
N VAL A 46 1.12 -0.68 13.70
CA VAL A 46 1.78 -0.91 12.41
C VAL A 46 3.10 -1.63 12.67
N PHE A 47 3.27 -2.80 12.05
CA PHE A 47 4.54 -3.52 12.06
C PHE A 47 5.24 -3.27 10.73
N THR A 48 6.51 -2.87 10.75
CA THR A 48 7.23 -2.61 9.51
C THR A 48 8.43 -3.54 9.41
N LEU A 49 8.39 -4.40 8.40
CA LEU A 49 9.53 -5.20 7.93
C LEU A 49 10.04 -4.56 6.64
N GLY A 50 11.22 -4.93 6.15
CA GLY A 50 11.67 -4.36 4.89
C GLY A 50 13.01 -4.87 4.40
N HIS A 51 13.24 -4.64 3.12
CA HIS A 51 14.47 -4.88 2.42
C HIS A 51 15.25 -3.56 2.34
N ALA A 52 15.99 -3.21 3.39
CA ALA A 52 16.69 -1.93 3.45
C ALA A 52 17.69 -1.72 2.28
N GLY A 53 18.16 -2.80 1.65
CA GLY A 53 19.11 -2.76 0.54
C GLY A 53 18.57 -2.13 -0.74
N ASP A 54 17.26 -2.21 -0.98
CA ASP A 54 16.57 -1.66 -2.15
C ASP A 54 15.59 -0.52 -1.81
N GLY A 55 15.34 -0.27 -0.52
CA GLY A 55 14.47 0.81 -0.07
C GLY A 55 13.02 0.37 0.16
N ASN A 56 12.71 -0.92 0.07
CA ASN A 56 11.37 -1.45 0.24
C ASN A 56 11.01 -1.69 1.72
N LEU A 57 9.87 -1.14 2.15
CA LEU A 57 9.27 -1.38 3.45
C LEU A 57 7.88 -2.01 3.29
N HIS A 58 7.52 -2.84 4.26
CA HIS A 58 6.23 -3.51 4.38
C HIS A 58 5.47 -3.07 5.65
N PRO A 59 4.90 -1.84 5.67
CA PRO A 59 4.03 -1.41 6.76
C PRO A 59 2.79 -2.31 6.81
N THR A 60 2.63 -3.04 7.91
CA THR A 60 1.52 -3.95 8.15
C THR A 60 0.59 -3.33 9.18
N VAL A 61 -0.50 -2.73 8.72
CA VAL A 61 -1.51 -2.08 9.57
C VAL A 61 -2.47 -3.15 10.09
N VAL A 62 -2.47 -3.39 11.39
CA VAL A 62 -3.31 -4.42 12.03
C VAL A 62 -4.54 -3.76 12.68
N PHE A 63 -5.72 -4.33 12.45
CA PHE A 63 -7.00 -3.84 12.95
C PHE A 63 -8.03 -4.97 13.11
N ASP A 64 -9.10 -4.75 13.88
CA ASP A 64 -10.29 -5.62 13.91
C ASP A 64 -11.28 -5.21 12.81
N GLU A 65 -11.52 -6.08 11.82
CA GLU A 65 -12.46 -5.78 10.73
C GLU A 65 -13.93 -5.70 11.20
N SER A 66 -14.23 -6.18 12.41
CA SER A 66 -15.57 -6.07 13.00
C SER A 66 -15.83 -4.74 13.70
N ASP A 67 -14.80 -3.95 14.01
CA ASP A 67 -14.90 -2.58 14.51
C ASP A 67 -14.87 -1.59 13.33
N ALA A 68 -16.03 -1.04 12.98
CA ALA A 68 -16.17 -0.10 11.88
C ALA A 68 -15.39 1.22 12.08
N ASP A 69 -15.11 1.65 13.31
CA ASP A 69 -14.27 2.82 13.55
C ASP A 69 -12.81 2.49 13.35
N GLU A 70 -12.34 1.37 13.90
CA GLU A 70 -10.97 0.91 13.71
C GLU A 70 -10.65 0.63 12.24
N PHE A 71 -11.56 -0.02 11.52
CA PHE A 71 -11.44 -0.23 10.07
C PHE A 71 -11.24 1.08 9.31
N ARG A 72 -12.03 2.11 9.61
CA ARG A 72 -11.91 3.43 8.96
C ARG A 72 -10.56 4.11 9.24
N ARG A 73 -10.07 3.99 10.47
CA ARG A 73 -8.73 4.48 10.84
C ARG A 73 -7.65 3.70 10.11
N ALA A 74 -7.82 2.38 9.93
CA ALA A 74 -6.89 1.54 9.18
C ALA A 74 -6.83 1.93 7.69
N GLN A 75 -7.98 2.23 7.08
CA GLN A 75 -8.04 2.76 5.72
C GLN A 75 -7.33 4.13 5.61
N THR A 76 -7.55 5.00 6.59
CA THR A 76 -6.87 6.31 6.65
C THR A 76 -5.36 6.13 6.77
N ALA A 77 -4.90 5.24 7.66
CA ALA A 77 -3.48 4.94 7.83
C ALA A 77 -2.85 4.33 6.57
N TYR A 78 -3.56 3.42 5.90
CA TYR A 78 -3.17 2.89 4.59
C TYR A 78 -2.94 4.03 3.59
N ASP A 79 -3.91 4.93 3.44
CA ASP A 79 -3.82 6.03 2.48
C ASP A 79 -2.68 7.00 2.82
N ASP A 80 -2.50 7.33 4.10
CA ASP A 80 -1.44 8.20 4.57
C ASP A 80 -0.04 7.62 4.32
N ILE A 81 0.14 6.31 4.53
CA ILE A 81 1.41 5.61 4.30
C ILE A 81 1.77 5.63 2.81
N MET A 82 0.79 5.32 1.95
CA MET A 82 0.97 5.34 0.50
C MET A 82 1.31 6.74 -0.01
N ALA A 83 0.59 7.76 0.47
CA ALA A 83 0.87 9.16 0.13
C ALA A 83 2.26 9.60 0.60
N ALA A 84 2.67 9.22 1.82
CA ALA A 84 3.98 9.54 2.36
C ALA A 84 5.10 8.92 1.53
N GLY A 85 4.96 7.66 1.11
CA GLY A 85 5.93 6.99 0.23
C GLY A 85 6.12 7.74 -1.10
N LEU A 86 5.01 8.06 -1.78
CA LEU A 86 5.05 8.83 -3.03
C LEU A 86 5.62 10.24 -2.84
N ALA A 87 5.28 10.92 -1.74
CA ALA A 87 5.79 12.26 -1.44
C ALA A 87 7.32 12.30 -1.23
N LEU A 88 7.93 11.16 -0.90
CA LEU A 88 9.39 11.00 -0.79
C LEU A 88 10.04 10.60 -2.12
N GLY A 89 9.31 10.61 -3.23
CA GLY A 89 9.78 10.16 -4.54
C GLY A 89 9.89 8.64 -4.64
N GLY A 90 9.15 7.91 -3.80
CA GLY A 90 9.04 6.46 -3.85
C GLY A 90 7.99 5.94 -4.83
N THR A 91 7.67 4.66 -4.70
CA THR A 91 6.63 3.96 -5.46
C THR A 91 5.60 3.33 -4.54
N SER A 92 4.36 3.30 -5.01
CA SER A 92 3.23 2.66 -4.34
C SER A 92 3.36 1.13 -4.26
N THR A 93 4.29 0.52 -4.99
CA THR A 93 4.59 -0.91 -4.91
C THR A 93 6.06 -1.20 -5.18
N GLY A 94 6.74 -1.78 -4.19
CA GLY A 94 8.10 -2.28 -4.33
C GLY A 94 8.15 -3.59 -5.12
N GLU A 95 7.27 -4.54 -4.79
CA GLU A 95 7.31 -5.91 -5.34
C GLU A 95 5.93 -6.57 -5.59
N HIS A 96 4.84 -6.16 -4.94
CA HIS A 96 3.54 -6.88 -5.02
C HIS A 96 2.66 -6.51 -6.23
N GLY A 97 2.97 -5.40 -6.89
CA GLY A 97 2.22 -4.86 -8.02
C GLY A 97 0.94 -4.11 -7.64
N ILE A 98 0.14 -3.80 -8.65
CA ILE A 98 -1.00 -2.87 -8.52
C ILE A 98 -2.33 -3.58 -8.22
N GLY A 99 -2.64 -4.62 -9.00
CA GLY A 99 -3.90 -5.36 -8.89
C GLY A 99 -5.13 -4.45 -8.94
N THR A 100 -6.12 -4.74 -8.11
CA THR A 100 -7.30 -3.87 -7.93
C THR A 100 -7.04 -2.77 -6.89
N LEU A 101 -6.39 -3.14 -5.78
CA LEU A 101 -6.26 -2.31 -4.59
C LEU A 101 -5.50 -1.01 -4.85
N LYS A 102 -4.34 -1.10 -5.52
CA LYS A 102 -3.45 0.05 -5.72
C LYS A 102 -3.69 0.79 -7.04
N ARG A 103 -4.78 0.48 -7.75
CA ARG A 103 -5.08 1.07 -9.06
C ARG A 103 -5.18 2.60 -9.01
N GLU A 104 -5.83 3.14 -7.98
CA GLU A 104 -5.90 4.58 -7.79
C GLU A 104 -4.53 5.19 -7.46
N TRP A 105 -3.70 4.48 -6.69
CA TRP A 105 -2.33 4.89 -6.40
C TRP A 105 -1.44 4.91 -7.65
N LEU A 106 -1.59 3.95 -8.56
CA LEU A 106 -0.90 3.98 -9.86
C LEU A 106 -1.21 5.27 -10.63
N THR A 107 -2.46 5.75 -10.60
CA THR A 107 -2.85 7.00 -11.28
C THR A 107 -2.31 8.26 -10.60
N ARG A 108 -1.92 8.18 -9.32
CA ARG A 108 -1.26 9.26 -8.59
C ARG A 108 0.26 9.24 -8.78
N GLU A 109 0.84 8.06 -8.93
CA GLU A 109 2.27 7.84 -9.11
C GLU A 109 2.73 8.13 -10.55
N LEU A 110 1.98 7.66 -11.55
CA LEU A 110 2.35 7.85 -12.95
C LEU A 110 1.83 9.18 -13.50
N ASP A 111 2.66 9.79 -14.35
CA ASP A 111 2.21 10.91 -15.16
C ASP A 111 1.15 10.47 -16.20
N PRO A 112 0.34 11.41 -16.72
CA PRO A 112 -0.74 11.08 -17.65
C PRO A 112 -0.28 10.41 -18.94
N VAL A 113 0.94 10.68 -19.42
CA VAL A 113 1.47 10.08 -20.66
C VAL A 113 1.81 8.61 -20.42
N SER A 114 2.53 8.32 -19.33
CA SER A 114 2.86 6.94 -18.94
C SER A 114 1.61 6.09 -18.69
N LEU A 115 0.61 6.67 -18.01
CA LEU A 115 -0.66 6.00 -17.75
C LEU A 115 -1.41 5.68 -19.05
N GLU A 116 -1.50 6.64 -19.97
CA GLU A 116 -2.19 6.44 -21.24
C GLU A 116 -1.48 5.43 -22.15
N LEU A 117 -0.14 5.39 -22.13
CA LEU A 117 0.62 4.37 -22.82
C LEU A 117 0.24 2.95 -22.34
N GLN A 118 0.14 2.74 -21.02
CA GLN A 118 -0.26 1.45 -20.46
C GLN A 118 -1.68 1.06 -20.86
N ARG A 119 -2.62 2.01 -20.83
CA ARG A 119 -4.00 1.79 -21.31
C ARG A 119 -4.05 1.47 -22.80
N GLY A 120 -3.24 2.14 -23.61
CA GLY A 120 -3.08 1.87 -25.03
C GLY A 120 -2.59 0.44 -25.30
N LEU A 121 -1.57 -0.02 -24.56
CA LEU A 121 -1.10 -1.40 -24.63
C LEU A 121 -2.20 -2.40 -24.22
N LYS A 122 -2.94 -2.11 -23.15
CA LYS A 122 -4.08 -2.93 -22.72
C LYS A 122 -5.12 -3.08 -23.83
N ARG A 123 -5.55 -1.99 -24.46
CA ARG A 123 -6.51 -2.02 -25.59
C ARG A 123 -5.96 -2.74 -26.83
N LEU A 124 -4.67 -2.58 -27.11
CA LEU A 124 -4.03 -3.19 -28.28
C LEU A 124 -3.98 -4.72 -28.15
N PHE A 125 -3.57 -5.23 -26.99
CA PHE A 125 -3.40 -6.67 -26.77
C PHE A 125 -4.66 -7.37 -26.24
N ASP A 126 -5.61 -6.64 -25.67
CA ASP A 126 -6.89 -7.17 -25.18
C ASP A 126 -8.09 -6.29 -25.62
N PRO A 127 -8.38 -6.23 -26.93
CA PRO A 127 -9.43 -5.37 -27.48
C PRO A 127 -10.85 -5.73 -27.02
N LYS A 128 -11.03 -6.93 -26.44
CA LYS A 128 -12.32 -7.40 -25.89
C LYS A 128 -12.40 -7.30 -24.36
N ASN A 129 -11.35 -6.77 -23.72
CA ASN A 129 -11.20 -6.64 -22.27
C ASN A 129 -11.48 -7.93 -21.48
N LEU A 130 -10.98 -9.07 -21.97
CA LEU A 130 -11.18 -10.39 -21.35
C LEU A 130 -10.09 -10.73 -20.32
N LEU A 131 -8.90 -10.16 -20.46
CA LEU A 131 -7.74 -10.48 -19.65
C LEU A 131 -7.74 -9.63 -18.38
N ASN A 132 -8.41 -10.14 -17.35
CA ASN A 132 -8.37 -9.60 -15.98
C ASN A 132 -8.88 -8.14 -15.87
N PRO A 133 -10.12 -7.86 -16.30
CA PRO A 133 -10.68 -6.51 -16.31
C PRO A 133 -10.70 -5.88 -14.90
N GLY A 134 -10.53 -4.56 -14.86
CA GLY A 134 -10.54 -3.77 -13.63
C GLY A 134 -9.26 -3.87 -12.78
N LYS A 135 -8.22 -4.57 -13.23
CA LYS A 135 -6.92 -4.64 -12.53
C LYS A 135 -5.83 -3.89 -13.28
N VAL A 136 -4.92 -3.27 -12.53
CA VAL A 136 -3.77 -2.47 -13.00
C VAL A 136 -4.18 -1.20 -13.74
N VAL A 137 -4.75 -1.32 -14.95
CA VAL A 137 -5.26 -0.21 -15.74
C VAL A 137 -6.59 -0.60 -16.39
N GLU A 138 -7.46 0.38 -16.57
CA GLU A 138 -8.67 0.21 -17.38
C GLU A 138 -8.31 0.25 -18.87
N ALA A 139 -9.08 -0.49 -19.68
CA ALA A 139 -8.99 -0.44 -21.14
C ALA A 139 -9.58 0.86 -21.68
#